data_AF-A0ABD0ZR86-F1
#
_entry.id   AF-A0ABD0ZR86-F1
#
_cell.length_a   1.000
_cell.length_b   1.000
_cell.length_c   1.000
_cell.angle_alpha   90.00
_cell.angle_beta   90.00
_cell.angle_gamma   90.00
#
_symmetry.space_group_name_H-M   'P 1'
#
loop_
_entity.id
_entity.type
_entity.pdbx_description
1 polymer ?
#
loop_
_entity_poly.entity_id
_entity_poly.type
_entity_poly.pdbx_seq_one_letter_code
_entity_poly.pdbx_strand_id
1 'polypeptide(L)'
;MAGKKMETAYEDLISSLPDEVLGQILSLIPTKIAASTSVLSKRWRNLLPLVHNLDFDETKVINPNVNSANRVLVSDYLFDVNKSEIAGSSIIDFVKKTLVLLRDSPIKKFSLKWDSPLEKSRINHLIYNVLKRGVLELHLSPSFVQTLEFDNFFSKTLVKLTLSHGFYNQHSHPPGGVLFPALKTLCLFSTFFAIGAADLYDCLLASPMLEEVNICEDDPLTTPVFFSGWQKEVWGLSIKRISIFYYFHDRDDHSRVIIKTPNLVYLDYSSYVEKDYVVQLDSLVEARLDLRLWKYNDYWGDATKLIVAIRNVVTLHLSADSLEVFYFCCKSMPEFNNLVKLSFESHKERSWQVLPLLLNKSPNLETLVIKGLVHKITDECGDACVCVHEKKNTSCCLLSCRVKVLKIYGYGGSCREVKQMRHFMENLKFLEVVKVKVQVDEQDKLLPITNELMKLLPTASSKCNIQFI
;
A
#
# COMPACT_ATOMS: atom_id res chain seq x y z
N MET A 1 -41.05 1.88 61.74
CA MET A 1 -39.72 2.08 61.13
C MET A 1 -39.85 1.83 59.63
N ALA A 2 -39.84 2.88 58.83
CA ALA A 2 -39.86 2.79 57.37
C ALA A 2 -38.41 2.69 56.87
N GLY A 3 -38.06 1.57 56.24
CA GLY A 3 -36.77 1.38 55.60
C GLY A 3 -36.69 2.22 54.32
N LYS A 4 -35.84 3.26 54.34
CA LYS A 4 -35.42 3.98 53.13
C LYS A 4 -34.63 3.00 52.25
N LYS A 5 -35.18 2.65 51.08
CA LYS A 5 -34.40 2.11 49.96
C LYS A 5 -33.59 3.27 49.37
N MET A 6 -32.27 3.19 49.45
CA MET A 6 -31.36 4.13 48.82
C MET A 6 -31.08 3.63 47.40
N GLU A 7 -31.81 4.16 46.42
CA GLU A 7 -31.49 3.96 45.00
C GLU A 7 -30.32 4.88 44.64
N THR A 8 -29.12 4.32 44.53
CA THR A 8 -27.99 4.98 43.88
C THR A 8 -28.24 4.96 42.37
N ALA A 9 -28.81 6.04 41.85
CA ALA A 9 -28.87 6.27 40.40
C ALA A 9 -27.43 6.43 39.89
N TYR A 10 -26.95 5.46 39.10
CA TYR A 10 -25.75 5.66 38.30
C TYR A 10 -26.07 6.78 37.31
N GLU A 11 -25.48 7.96 37.52
CA GLU A 11 -25.61 9.07 36.56
C GLU A 11 -25.10 8.62 35.19
N ASP A 12 -25.93 8.78 34.17
CA ASP A 12 -25.54 8.54 32.78
C ASP A 12 -24.55 9.62 32.34
N LEU A 13 -23.26 9.33 32.58
CA LEU A 13 -22.15 10.21 32.26
C LEU A 13 -22.09 10.54 30.76
N ILE A 14 -22.56 9.65 29.88
CA ILE A 14 -22.57 9.92 28.44
C ILE A 14 -23.64 10.95 28.12
N SER A 15 -24.84 10.79 28.66
CA SER A 15 -25.90 11.80 28.51
C SER A 15 -25.57 13.12 29.23
N SER A 16 -24.53 13.20 30.06
CA SER A 16 -24.07 14.48 30.64
C SER A 16 -23.18 15.31 29.71
N LEU A 17 -22.61 14.71 28.65
CA LEU A 17 -21.70 15.38 27.72
C LEU A 17 -22.43 16.44 26.88
N PRO A 18 -21.78 17.53 26.44
CA PRO A 18 -22.33 18.49 25.49
C PRO A 18 -22.68 17.86 24.14
N ASP A 19 -23.66 18.43 23.43
CA ASP A 19 -24.14 17.91 22.13
C ASP A 19 -23.03 17.86 21.09
N GLU A 20 -22.12 18.83 21.08
CA GLU A 20 -20.98 18.90 20.17
C GLU A 20 -20.01 17.72 20.39
N VAL A 21 -19.80 17.33 21.65
CA VAL A 21 -18.94 16.19 22.01
C VAL A 21 -19.63 14.89 21.61
N LEU A 22 -20.94 14.78 21.86
CA LEU A 22 -21.71 13.61 21.41
C LEU A 22 -21.71 13.50 19.88
N GLY A 23 -21.85 14.61 19.15
CA GLY A 23 -21.74 14.64 17.69
C GLY A 23 -20.37 14.19 17.17
N GLN A 24 -19.29 14.57 17.86
CA GLN A 24 -17.94 14.07 17.58
C GLN A 24 -17.82 12.57 17.81
N ILE A 25 -18.31 12.07 18.96
CA ILE A 25 -18.32 10.63 19.27
C ILE A 25 -19.11 9.85 18.20
N LEU A 26 -20.29 10.34 17.82
CA LEU A 26 -21.11 9.75 16.76
C LEU A 26 -20.42 9.77 15.39
N SER A 27 -19.54 10.72 15.13
CA SER A 27 -18.72 10.81 13.90
C SER A 27 -17.54 9.83 13.88
N LEU A 28 -17.30 9.09 14.96
CA LEU A 28 -16.25 8.08 15.06
C LEU A 28 -16.79 6.65 14.89
N ILE A 29 -18.10 6.47 14.81
CA ILE A 29 -18.76 5.17 14.66
C ILE A 29 -19.48 5.07 13.30
N PRO A 30 -19.78 3.86 12.80
CA PRO A 30 -20.53 3.69 11.56
C PRO A 30 -21.86 4.45 11.55
N THR A 31 -22.19 5.13 10.46
CA THR A 31 -23.35 6.05 10.37
C THR A 31 -24.66 5.36 10.74
N LYS A 32 -24.80 4.08 10.41
CA LYS A 32 -26.00 3.30 10.76
C LYS A 32 -26.18 3.15 12.27
N ILE A 33 -25.07 2.95 13.00
CA ILE A 33 -25.07 2.89 14.47
C ILE A 33 -25.31 4.29 15.03
N ALA A 34 -24.67 5.32 14.46
CA ALA A 34 -24.93 6.70 14.87
C ALA A 34 -26.41 7.08 14.72
N ALA A 35 -27.01 6.75 13.57
CA ALA A 35 -28.42 7.00 13.30
C ALA A 35 -29.35 6.18 14.21
N SER A 36 -28.98 4.96 14.60
CA SER A 36 -29.81 4.15 15.52
C SER A 36 -29.87 4.74 16.93
N THR A 37 -28.86 5.51 17.36
CA THR A 37 -28.92 6.21 18.66
C THR A 37 -30.06 7.23 18.77
N SER A 38 -30.66 7.63 17.65
CA SER A 38 -31.83 8.54 17.62
C SER A 38 -33.07 8.00 18.35
N VAL A 39 -33.12 6.70 18.64
CA VAL A 39 -34.20 6.07 19.40
C VAL A 39 -34.01 6.19 20.92
N LEU A 40 -32.80 6.52 21.39
CA LEU A 40 -32.47 6.57 22.83
C LEU A 40 -33.22 7.70 23.54
N SER A 41 -33.33 8.87 22.91
CA SER A 41 -34.17 9.97 23.41
C SER A 41 -34.39 11.06 22.36
N LYS A 42 -35.25 12.03 22.69
CA LYS A 42 -35.47 13.23 21.85
C LYS A 42 -34.17 14.02 21.62
N ARG A 43 -33.28 14.07 22.61
CA ARG A 43 -31.99 14.76 22.48
C ARG A 43 -31.10 14.07 21.47
N TRP A 44 -30.94 12.75 21.60
CA TRP A 44 -30.09 11.96 20.71
C TRP A 44 -30.58 11.95 19.26
N ARG A 45 -31.89 12.05 19.04
CA ARG A 45 -32.48 12.26 17.71
C ARG A 45 -31.98 13.53 17.02
N ASN A 46 -31.68 14.57 17.77
CA ASN A 46 -31.24 15.87 17.26
C ASN A 46 -29.71 16.00 17.15
N LEU A 47 -28.95 14.95 17.51
CA LEU A 47 -27.48 14.96 17.41
C LEU A 47 -26.98 14.60 16.01
N LEU A 48 -27.79 13.93 15.19
CA LEU A 48 -27.39 13.47 13.87
C LEU A 48 -26.84 14.61 12.97
N PRO A 49 -27.41 15.83 12.94
CA PRO A 49 -26.84 16.98 12.22
C PRO A 49 -25.40 17.36 12.60
N LEU A 50 -24.92 16.97 13.80
CA LEU A 50 -23.56 17.24 14.25
C LEU A 50 -22.55 16.19 13.73
N VAL A 51 -23.04 15.12 13.11
CA VAL A 51 -22.23 14.06 12.53
C VAL A 51 -21.63 14.53 11.21
N HIS A 52 -20.31 14.56 11.13
CA HIS A 52 -19.57 15.11 9.99
C HIS A 52 -18.76 14.06 9.22
N ASN A 53 -18.68 12.83 9.73
CA ASN A 53 -18.11 11.68 9.01
C ASN A 53 -19.22 10.68 8.76
N LEU A 54 -19.47 10.38 7.49
CA LEU A 54 -20.50 9.44 7.08
C LEU A 54 -19.83 8.24 6.41
N ASP A 55 -19.96 7.09 7.04
CA ASP A 55 -19.57 5.78 6.50
C ASP A 55 -20.82 4.91 6.28
N PHE A 56 -21.04 4.51 5.04
CA PHE A 56 -22.13 3.65 4.60
C PHE A 56 -21.55 2.41 3.93
N ASP A 57 -21.77 1.25 4.54
CA ASP A 57 -21.23 -0.02 4.08
C ASP A 57 -22.34 -1.07 4.07
N GLU A 58 -22.74 -1.50 2.88
CA GLU A 58 -23.81 -2.49 2.68
C GLU A 58 -23.43 -3.87 3.24
N THR A 59 -22.15 -4.23 3.21
CA THR A 59 -21.69 -5.55 3.69
C THR A 59 -21.87 -5.71 5.21
N LYS A 60 -21.85 -4.60 5.96
CA LYS A 60 -22.10 -4.58 7.41
C LYS A 60 -23.57 -4.61 7.78
N VAL A 61 -24.48 -4.66 6.79
CA VAL A 61 -25.94 -4.70 6.99
C VAL A 61 -26.48 -6.13 7.07
N ILE A 62 -25.65 -7.16 6.86
CA ILE A 62 -26.09 -8.54 6.89
C ILE A 62 -26.35 -8.99 8.34
N ASN A 63 -27.60 -9.35 8.58
CA ASN A 63 -28.15 -10.01 9.76
C ASN A 63 -27.20 -11.11 10.29
N PRO A 64 -26.88 -11.19 11.60
CA PRO A 64 -25.98 -12.22 12.14
C PRO A 64 -26.49 -13.67 12.02
N ASN A 65 -27.68 -13.89 11.45
CA ASN A 65 -28.30 -15.20 11.28
C ASN A 65 -28.19 -15.81 9.87
N VAL A 66 -27.33 -15.26 9.00
CA VAL A 66 -27.00 -15.94 7.73
C VAL A 66 -25.53 -16.31 7.75
N ASN A 67 -25.27 -17.61 7.92
CA ASN A 67 -23.94 -18.20 7.90
C ASN A 67 -23.12 -17.65 6.72
N SER A 68 -22.10 -16.85 7.06
CA SER A 68 -21.15 -16.21 6.15
C SER A 68 -20.21 -17.20 5.44
N ALA A 69 -20.41 -18.52 5.60
CA ALA A 69 -19.53 -19.56 5.08
C ALA A 69 -19.89 -20.07 3.67
N ASN A 70 -21.06 -19.73 3.11
CA ASN A 70 -21.57 -20.39 1.89
C ASN A 70 -21.85 -19.46 0.69
N ARG A 71 -21.27 -18.26 0.61
CA ARG A 71 -21.39 -17.40 -0.59
C ARG A 71 -20.15 -17.35 -1.49
N VAL A 72 -19.10 -18.11 -1.16
CA VAL A 72 -17.97 -18.34 -2.05
C VAL A 72 -18.12 -19.73 -2.67
N LEU A 73 -19.16 -19.92 -3.48
CA LEU A 73 -19.16 -20.97 -4.48
C LEU A 73 -19.67 -20.39 -5.79
N VAL A 74 -18.81 -20.57 -6.79
CA VAL A 74 -18.93 -20.22 -8.19
C VAL A 74 -20.23 -20.80 -8.77
N SER A 75 -21.28 -19.99 -8.82
CA SER A 75 -22.35 -20.05 -9.82
C SER A 75 -23.15 -18.75 -9.76
N ASP A 76 -23.58 -18.22 -10.91
CA ASP A 76 -24.51 -17.08 -11.07
C ASP A 76 -23.92 -15.74 -11.53
N TYR A 77 -22.89 -15.77 -12.39
CA TYR A 77 -22.64 -14.65 -13.33
C TYR A 77 -23.67 -14.58 -14.49
N LEU A 78 -24.75 -15.37 -14.41
CA LEU A 78 -25.96 -15.22 -15.20
C LEU A 78 -27.11 -14.81 -14.26
N PHE A 79 -27.43 -13.52 -14.32
CA PHE A 79 -28.74 -12.89 -14.05
C PHE A 79 -29.64 -13.55 -12.98
N ASP A 80 -29.57 -13.03 -11.75
CA ASP A 80 -30.78 -12.84 -10.93
C ASP A 80 -30.89 -11.37 -10.49
N VAL A 81 -31.23 -10.51 -11.47
CA VAL A 81 -31.37 -9.04 -11.34
C VAL A 81 -32.35 -8.66 -10.23
N ASN A 82 -33.34 -9.52 -9.97
CA ASN A 82 -34.48 -9.22 -9.12
C ASN A 82 -34.17 -9.23 -7.61
N LYS A 83 -33.15 -9.98 -7.15
CA LYS A 83 -32.74 -9.96 -5.73
C LYS A 83 -31.75 -8.85 -5.40
N SER A 84 -30.94 -8.43 -6.37
CA SER A 84 -29.91 -7.39 -6.17
C SER A 84 -30.50 -5.97 -6.17
N GLU A 85 -31.54 -5.71 -6.97
CA GLU A 85 -32.21 -4.40 -7.02
C GLU A 85 -32.85 -4.01 -5.68
N ILE A 86 -33.43 -4.98 -4.96
CA ILE A 86 -34.12 -4.73 -3.68
C ILE A 86 -33.13 -4.30 -2.59
N ALA A 87 -31.98 -4.98 -2.47
CA ALA A 87 -30.96 -4.65 -1.47
C ALA A 87 -30.30 -3.28 -1.75
N GLY A 88 -29.92 -3.05 -3.01
CA GLY A 88 -29.32 -1.79 -3.48
C GLY A 88 -30.16 -0.55 -3.30
N SER A 89 -31.47 -0.69 -3.51
CA SER A 89 -32.42 0.39 -3.26
C SER A 89 -32.40 0.82 -1.78
N SER A 90 -32.22 -0.12 -0.85
CA SER A 90 -32.34 0.11 0.58
C SER A 90 -31.20 0.96 1.14
N ILE A 91 -29.95 0.74 0.71
CA ILE A 91 -28.82 1.52 1.20
C ILE A 91 -28.86 2.94 0.66
N ILE A 92 -29.21 3.13 -0.61
CA ILE A 92 -29.33 4.47 -1.18
C ILE A 92 -30.49 5.24 -0.54
N ASP A 93 -31.60 4.57 -0.25
CA ASP A 93 -32.71 5.21 0.46
C ASP A 93 -32.32 5.58 1.89
N PHE A 94 -31.52 4.76 2.57
CA PHE A 94 -30.95 5.09 3.87
C PHE A 94 -30.00 6.30 3.78
N VAL A 95 -29.11 6.34 2.79
CA VAL A 95 -28.19 7.47 2.57
C VAL A 95 -29.00 8.74 2.27
N LYS A 96 -29.97 8.69 1.36
CA LYS A 96 -30.84 9.83 1.02
C LYS A 96 -31.58 10.35 2.26
N LYS A 97 -32.20 9.46 3.05
CA LYS A 97 -32.88 9.85 4.30
C LYS A 97 -31.91 10.48 5.29
N THR A 98 -30.71 9.93 5.42
CA THR A 98 -29.67 10.48 6.30
C THR A 98 -29.23 11.88 5.84
N LEU A 99 -28.98 12.07 4.54
CA LEU A 99 -28.62 13.37 3.97
C LEU A 99 -29.72 14.42 4.14
N VAL A 100 -31.00 14.02 4.09
CA VAL A 100 -32.15 14.90 4.40
C VAL A 100 -32.15 15.29 5.88
N LEU A 101 -31.90 14.35 6.79
CA LEU A 101 -31.84 14.61 8.23
C LEU A 101 -30.67 15.54 8.60
N LEU A 102 -29.54 15.40 7.91
CA LEU A 102 -28.36 16.25 8.07
C LEU A 102 -28.58 17.68 7.54
N ARG A 103 -29.61 17.94 6.73
CA ARG A 103 -29.88 19.24 6.09
C ARG A 103 -28.64 19.76 5.34
N ASP A 104 -28.25 21.02 5.54
CA ASP A 104 -27.07 21.64 4.91
C ASP A 104 -25.81 21.54 5.79
N SER A 105 -25.80 20.64 6.78
CA SER A 105 -24.64 20.46 7.66
C SER A 105 -23.42 20.02 6.85
N PRO A 106 -22.22 20.58 7.15
CA PRO A 106 -21.02 20.27 6.41
C PRO A 106 -20.60 18.82 6.63
N ILE A 107 -20.30 18.11 5.54
CA ILE A 107 -19.76 16.76 5.58
C ILE A 107 -18.26 16.88 5.42
N LYS A 108 -17.46 16.37 6.35
CA LYS A 108 -16.00 16.32 6.19
C LYS A 108 -15.58 15.09 5.41
N LYS A 109 -16.13 13.93 5.76
CA LYS A 109 -15.81 12.64 5.14
C LYS A 109 -17.08 11.90 4.72
N PHE A 110 -17.06 11.37 3.51
CA PHE A 110 -18.13 10.53 2.98
C PHE A 110 -17.55 9.25 2.39
N SER A 111 -18.02 8.10 2.86
CA SER A 111 -17.65 6.78 2.40
C SER A 111 -18.90 5.99 2.05
N LEU A 112 -18.94 5.46 0.83
CA LEU A 112 -20.05 4.66 0.32
C LEU A 112 -19.50 3.39 -0.34
N LYS A 113 -19.84 2.24 0.24
CA LYS A 113 -19.63 0.92 -0.32
C LYS A 113 -20.98 0.26 -0.58
N TRP A 114 -21.16 -0.26 -1.78
CA TRP A 114 -22.43 -0.83 -2.22
C TRP A 114 -22.22 -2.06 -3.09
N ASP A 115 -23.08 -3.06 -2.89
CA ASP A 115 -22.95 -4.39 -3.48
C ASP A 115 -23.85 -4.60 -4.69
N SER A 116 -24.74 -3.67 -5.03
CA SER A 116 -25.69 -3.84 -6.13
C SER A 116 -25.39 -2.88 -7.30
N PRO A 117 -25.63 -3.22 -8.57
CA PRO A 117 -25.66 -2.24 -9.64
C PRO A 117 -26.71 -1.15 -9.34
N LEU A 118 -26.27 0.11 -9.26
CA LEU A 118 -27.15 1.23 -8.97
C LEU A 118 -27.48 2.01 -10.23
N GLU A 119 -28.72 2.51 -10.29
CA GLU A 119 -29.14 3.44 -11.31
C GLU A 119 -28.23 4.68 -11.33
N LYS A 120 -27.60 4.92 -12.47
CA LYS A 120 -26.63 6.00 -12.73
C LYS A 120 -27.09 7.38 -12.22
N SER A 121 -28.35 7.73 -12.48
CA SER A 121 -28.94 9.01 -12.10
C SER A 121 -28.94 9.22 -10.57
N ARG A 122 -29.26 8.17 -9.82
CA ARG A 122 -29.39 8.20 -8.35
C ARG A 122 -28.03 8.39 -7.68
N ILE A 123 -27.01 7.67 -8.14
CA ILE A 123 -25.67 7.74 -7.57
C ILE A 123 -24.99 9.06 -7.92
N ASN A 124 -25.12 9.54 -9.16
CA ASN A 124 -24.57 10.84 -9.59
C ASN A 124 -25.18 11.99 -8.79
N HIS A 125 -26.50 12.03 -8.63
CA HIS A 125 -27.17 13.07 -7.84
C HIS A 125 -26.73 13.05 -6.36
N LEU A 126 -26.53 11.85 -5.80
CA LEU A 126 -26.07 11.69 -4.42
C LEU A 126 -24.65 12.22 -4.25
N ILE A 127 -23.72 11.83 -5.12
CA ILE A 127 -22.33 12.29 -5.06
C ILE A 127 -22.27 13.81 -5.27
N TYR A 128 -23.01 14.35 -6.24
CA TYR A 128 -23.10 15.79 -6.46
C TYR A 128 -23.58 16.55 -5.20
N ASN A 129 -24.61 16.03 -4.50
CA ASN A 129 -25.09 16.63 -3.26
C ASN A 129 -24.01 16.65 -2.17
N VAL A 130 -23.27 15.55 -2.02
CA VAL A 130 -22.15 15.44 -1.07
C VAL A 130 -21.03 16.43 -1.41
N LEU A 131 -20.63 16.51 -2.69
CA LEU A 131 -19.60 17.45 -3.14
C LEU A 131 -20.01 18.90 -2.87
N LYS A 132 -21.27 19.27 -3.14
CA LYS A 132 -21.82 20.61 -2.90
C LYS A 132 -21.78 21.04 -1.42
N ARG A 133 -21.75 20.07 -0.49
CA ARG A 133 -21.63 20.32 0.97
C ARG A 133 -20.19 20.52 1.44
N GLY A 134 -19.23 20.58 0.52
CA GLY A 134 -17.83 20.92 0.85
C GLY A 134 -17.04 19.75 1.43
N VAL A 135 -17.30 18.52 0.98
CA VAL A 135 -16.59 17.32 1.44
C VAL A 135 -15.07 17.43 1.23
N LEU A 136 -14.31 16.96 2.22
CA LEU A 136 -12.84 16.94 2.20
C LEU A 136 -12.31 15.56 1.78
N GLU A 137 -12.98 14.48 2.20
CA GLU A 137 -12.62 13.10 1.85
C GLU A 137 -13.82 12.36 1.24
N LEU A 138 -13.64 11.83 0.04
CA LEU A 138 -14.65 11.03 -0.67
C LEU A 138 -14.10 9.64 -0.95
N HIS A 139 -14.82 8.61 -0.51
CA HIS A 139 -14.52 7.21 -0.78
C HIS A 139 -15.72 6.52 -1.45
N LEU A 140 -15.51 5.98 -2.65
CA LEU A 140 -16.51 5.28 -3.44
C LEU A 140 -16.01 3.87 -3.78
N SER A 141 -16.75 2.85 -3.38
CA SER A 141 -16.38 1.44 -3.55
C SER A 141 -17.58 0.61 -4.01
N PRO A 142 -17.94 0.62 -5.30
CA PRO A 142 -18.89 -0.34 -5.85
C PRO A 142 -18.32 -1.77 -5.87
N SER A 143 -19.13 -2.79 -5.61
CA SER A 143 -18.71 -4.19 -5.80
C SER A 143 -18.84 -4.68 -7.25
N PHE A 144 -19.41 -3.84 -8.12
CA PHE A 144 -19.56 -4.08 -9.56
C PHE A 144 -19.11 -2.85 -10.35
N VAL A 145 -19.08 -2.96 -11.68
CA VAL A 145 -18.77 -1.81 -12.54
C VAL A 145 -19.86 -0.75 -12.39
N GLN A 146 -19.49 0.48 -11.99
CA GLN A 146 -20.44 1.58 -11.91
C GLN A 146 -20.20 2.62 -13.00
N THR A 147 -21.26 2.97 -13.73
CA THR A 147 -21.22 4.14 -14.61
C THR A 147 -21.40 5.42 -13.79
N LEU A 148 -20.48 6.39 -13.95
CA LEU A 148 -20.55 7.73 -13.35
C LEU A 148 -20.42 8.82 -14.42
N GLU A 149 -21.05 9.98 -14.19
CA GLU A 149 -20.87 11.17 -15.03
C GLU A 149 -20.04 12.19 -14.26
N PHE A 150 -18.75 12.26 -14.59
CA PHE A 150 -17.81 13.13 -13.91
C PHE A 150 -17.92 14.60 -14.34
N ASP A 151 -18.67 14.92 -15.38
CA ASP A 151 -18.84 16.29 -15.90
C ASP A 151 -19.36 17.28 -14.83
N ASN A 152 -20.07 16.76 -13.83
CA ASN A 152 -20.61 17.54 -12.71
C ASN A 152 -19.83 17.34 -11.39
N PHE A 153 -18.74 16.58 -11.39
CA PHE A 153 -17.99 16.21 -10.19
C PHE A 153 -16.88 17.23 -9.92
N PHE A 154 -17.25 18.51 -9.87
CA PHE A 154 -16.32 19.57 -9.52
C PHE A 154 -16.37 19.85 -8.02
N SER A 155 -15.20 19.87 -7.35
CA SER A 155 -15.11 20.29 -5.96
C SER A 155 -13.83 21.05 -5.66
N LYS A 156 -13.98 22.25 -5.08
CA LYS A 156 -12.87 23.09 -4.59
C LYS A 156 -12.36 22.67 -3.22
N THR A 157 -13.05 21.77 -2.54
CA THR A 157 -12.76 21.40 -1.14
C THR A 157 -12.17 20.01 -1.00
N LEU A 158 -12.36 19.14 -2.00
CA LEU A 158 -11.95 17.75 -1.93
C LEU A 158 -10.42 17.64 -1.86
N VAL A 159 -9.92 17.10 -0.76
CA VAL A 159 -8.48 16.93 -0.47
C VAL A 159 -8.04 15.49 -0.72
N LYS A 160 -8.92 14.51 -0.46
CA LYS A 160 -8.64 13.09 -0.68
C LYS A 160 -9.76 12.40 -1.43
N LEU A 161 -9.42 11.72 -2.51
CA LEU A 161 -10.32 10.89 -3.28
C LEU A 161 -9.85 9.43 -3.22
N THR A 162 -10.75 8.53 -2.86
CA THR A 162 -10.53 7.09 -2.91
C THR A 162 -11.59 6.47 -3.81
N LEU A 163 -11.13 5.79 -4.85
CA LEU A 163 -11.95 5.03 -5.78
C LEU A 163 -11.54 3.56 -5.66
N SER A 164 -12.52 2.67 -5.61
CA SER A 164 -12.28 1.23 -5.62
C SER A 164 -13.09 0.55 -6.72
N HIS A 165 -12.55 -0.49 -7.34
CA HIS A 165 -13.22 -1.26 -8.40
C HIS A 165 -13.60 -0.40 -9.65
N GLY A 166 -14.52 -0.88 -10.48
CA GLY A 166 -14.73 -0.33 -11.82
C GLY A 166 -15.54 0.96 -11.92
N PHE A 167 -15.04 1.92 -12.70
CA PHE A 167 -15.80 3.10 -13.11
C PHE A 167 -15.85 3.23 -14.64
N TYR A 168 -17.05 3.45 -15.17
CA TYR A 168 -17.28 3.70 -16.59
C TYR A 168 -17.74 5.15 -16.79
N ASN A 169 -17.11 5.88 -17.72
CA ASN A 169 -17.65 7.15 -18.20
C ASN A 169 -18.31 6.93 -19.57
N GLN A 170 -19.57 7.35 -19.70
CA GLN A 170 -20.32 7.22 -20.96
C GLN A 170 -20.17 8.42 -21.90
N HIS A 171 -19.70 9.57 -21.38
CA HIS A 171 -19.62 10.81 -22.16
C HIS A 171 -18.17 11.20 -22.41
N SER A 172 -17.94 11.78 -23.58
CA SER A 172 -16.64 12.25 -24.04
C SER A 172 -16.28 13.59 -23.39
N HIS A 173 -15.07 13.65 -22.84
CA HIS A 173 -14.38 14.82 -22.28
C HIS A 173 -15.16 15.61 -21.21
N PRO A 174 -14.83 15.45 -19.91
CA PRO A 174 -15.08 16.53 -18.96
C PRO A 174 -14.47 17.82 -19.55
N PRO A 175 -15.15 18.98 -19.47
CA PRO A 175 -14.73 20.19 -20.16
C PRO A 175 -13.40 20.73 -19.62
N GLY A 176 -12.28 20.25 -20.19
CA GLY A 176 -10.92 20.80 -20.16
C GLY A 176 -10.37 21.29 -18.81
N GLY A 177 -10.95 20.86 -17.70
CA GLY A 177 -10.84 21.53 -16.42
C GLY A 177 -10.41 20.60 -15.31
N VAL A 178 -9.63 21.14 -14.38
CA VAL A 178 -9.26 20.46 -13.15
C VAL A 178 -10.51 20.20 -12.31
N LEU A 179 -10.91 18.93 -12.16
CA LEU A 179 -12.09 18.52 -11.38
C LEU A 179 -11.94 18.87 -9.89
N PHE A 180 -10.73 18.67 -9.35
CA PHE A 180 -10.44 18.78 -7.94
C PHE A 180 -9.18 19.62 -7.66
N PRO A 181 -9.26 20.96 -7.74
CA PRO A 181 -8.09 21.83 -7.60
C PRO A 181 -7.39 21.76 -6.23
N ALA A 182 -8.07 21.29 -5.19
CA ALA A 182 -7.52 21.13 -3.84
C ALA A 182 -7.08 19.69 -3.52
N LEU A 183 -7.18 18.76 -4.48
CA LEU A 183 -6.87 17.35 -4.27
C LEU A 183 -5.38 17.17 -3.99
N LYS A 184 -5.05 16.56 -2.85
CA LYS A 184 -3.69 16.24 -2.42
C LYS A 184 -3.37 14.76 -2.46
N THR A 185 -4.37 13.91 -2.24
CA THR A 185 -4.19 12.46 -2.20
C THR A 185 -5.21 11.76 -3.09
N LEU A 186 -4.72 10.96 -4.02
CA LEU A 186 -5.52 10.06 -4.85
C LEU A 186 -5.22 8.61 -4.48
N CYS A 187 -6.25 7.82 -4.20
CA CYS A 187 -6.13 6.40 -3.94
C CYS A 187 -7.04 5.62 -4.92
N LEU A 188 -6.46 4.67 -5.64
CA LEU A 188 -7.13 3.81 -6.61
C LEU A 188 -6.91 2.36 -6.19
N PHE A 189 -7.99 1.67 -5.80
CA PHE A 189 -7.96 0.27 -5.35
C PHE A 189 -8.66 -0.62 -6.37
N SER A 190 -7.97 -1.52 -7.06
CA SER A 190 -8.54 -2.39 -8.11
C SER A 190 -9.34 -1.61 -9.15
N THR A 191 -8.95 -0.36 -9.39
CA THR A 191 -9.78 0.60 -10.15
C THR A 191 -9.52 0.45 -11.62
N PHE A 192 -10.54 0.12 -12.40
CA PHE A 192 -10.41 0.09 -13.85
C PHE A 192 -11.20 1.24 -14.49
N PHE A 193 -10.61 1.83 -15.52
CA PHE A 193 -11.21 2.84 -16.38
C PHE A 193 -11.38 2.21 -17.77
N ALA A 194 -12.62 2.12 -18.26
CA ALA A 194 -12.87 1.52 -19.56
C ALA A 194 -12.32 2.36 -20.73
N ILE A 195 -12.13 1.73 -21.90
CA ILE A 195 -11.67 2.39 -23.13
C ILE A 195 -12.58 3.58 -23.46
N GLY A 196 -11.99 4.77 -23.60
CA GLY A 196 -12.70 6.06 -23.76
C GLY A 196 -12.84 6.88 -22.47
N ALA A 197 -12.51 6.31 -21.31
CA ALA A 197 -12.47 7.00 -20.01
C ALA A 197 -11.05 7.40 -19.56
N ALA A 198 -10.04 7.29 -20.44
CA ALA A 198 -8.67 7.78 -20.20
C ALA A 198 -8.67 9.25 -19.73
N ASP A 199 -9.63 10.04 -20.25
CA ASP A 199 -9.87 11.43 -19.85
C ASP A 199 -10.05 11.61 -18.34
N LEU A 200 -10.70 10.68 -17.65
CA LEU A 200 -10.94 10.81 -16.21
C LEU A 200 -9.65 10.61 -15.42
N TYR A 201 -8.93 9.54 -15.72
CA TYR A 201 -7.66 9.24 -15.05
C TYR A 201 -6.68 10.40 -15.23
N ASP A 202 -6.59 10.93 -16.45
CA ASP A 202 -5.79 12.11 -16.76
C ASP A 202 -6.28 13.37 -16.02
N CYS A 203 -7.59 13.59 -15.93
CA CYS A 203 -8.14 14.72 -15.16
C CYS A 203 -7.84 14.62 -13.65
N LEU A 204 -7.82 13.40 -13.10
CA LEU A 204 -7.46 13.18 -11.69
C LEU A 204 -5.98 13.52 -11.46
N LEU A 205 -5.09 13.03 -12.33
CA LEU A 205 -3.65 13.32 -12.28
C LEU A 205 -3.31 14.78 -12.57
N ALA A 206 -4.11 15.47 -13.38
CA ALA A 206 -3.96 16.90 -13.69
C ALA A 206 -4.23 17.83 -12.49
N SER A 207 -4.61 17.30 -11.33
CA SER A 207 -4.87 18.10 -10.13
C SER A 207 -3.59 18.81 -9.65
N PRO A 208 -3.57 20.16 -9.58
CA PRO A 208 -2.36 20.94 -9.40
C PRO A 208 -1.73 20.81 -8.00
N MET A 209 -2.51 20.38 -7.00
CA MET A 209 -2.06 20.20 -5.62
C MET A 209 -1.82 18.72 -5.27
N LEU A 210 -1.84 17.81 -6.25
CA LEU A 210 -1.75 16.38 -6.01
C LEU A 210 -0.33 16.02 -5.58
N GLU A 211 -0.16 15.61 -4.32
CA GLU A 211 1.14 15.26 -3.73
C GLU A 211 1.34 13.75 -3.58
N GLU A 212 0.26 12.99 -3.45
CA GLU A 212 0.31 11.55 -3.17
C GLU A 212 -0.64 10.75 -4.07
N VAL A 213 -0.09 9.73 -4.73
CA VAL A 213 -0.86 8.79 -5.56
C VAL A 213 -0.61 7.36 -5.07
N ASN A 214 -1.70 6.67 -4.73
CA ASN A 214 -1.68 5.29 -4.31
C ASN A 214 -2.49 4.46 -5.31
N ILE A 215 -1.88 3.46 -5.92
CA ILE A 215 -2.53 2.48 -6.77
C ILE A 215 -2.29 1.11 -6.15
N CYS A 216 -3.35 0.39 -5.81
CA CYS A 216 -3.25 -0.96 -5.31
C CYS A 216 -4.25 -1.82 -6.07
N GLU A 217 -3.90 -3.07 -6.38
CA GLU A 217 -4.88 -4.06 -6.79
C GLU A 217 -5.06 -5.14 -5.72
N ASP A 218 -6.29 -5.61 -5.59
CA ASP A 218 -6.65 -6.74 -4.73
C ASP A 218 -5.94 -8.01 -5.23
N ASP A 219 -5.71 -8.93 -4.30
CA ASP A 219 -5.10 -10.22 -4.64
C ASP A 219 -5.99 -10.97 -5.66
N PRO A 220 -5.48 -11.32 -6.86
CA PRO A 220 -6.24 -12.04 -7.87
C PRO A 220 -6.76 -13.41 -7.40
N LEU A 221 -6.22 -13.95 -6.30
CA LEU A 221 -6.74 -15.17 -5.66
C LEU A 221 -8.03 -14.93 -4.86
N THR A 222 -8.31 -13.68 -4.46
CA THR A 222 -9.45 -13.30 -3.61
C THR A 222 -10.60 -12.67 -4.40
N THR A 223 -10.30 -12.07 -5.54
CA THR A 223 -11.27 -11.45 -6.44
C THR A 223 -10.98 -11.88 -7.88
N PRO A 224 -11.92 -12.53 -8.59
CA PRO A 224 -11.78 -12.80 -10.02
C PRO A 224 -11.89 -11.47 -10.78
N VAL A 225 -10.77 -10.75 -10.87
CA VAL A 225 -10.69 -9.55 -11.69
C VAL A 225 -10.42 -10.02 -13.12
N PHE A 226 -11.32 -9.71 -14.05
CA PHE A 226 -11.18 -10.10 -15.46
C PHE A 226 -10.38 -9.08 -16.29
N PHE A 227 -10.04 -7.93 -15.71
CA PHE A 227 -9.40 -6.80 -16.40
C PHE A 227 -8.41 -6.09 -15.48
N SER A 228 -7.20 -5.80 -15.98
CA SER A 228 -6.24 -4.92 -15.31
C SER A 228 -6.85 -3.53 -15.07
N GLY A 229 -6.77 -3.04 -13.83
CA GLY A 229 -7.16 -1.67 -13.48
C GLY A 229 -6.02 -0.67 -13.65
N TRP A 230 -4.80 -1.11 -13.44
CA TRP A 230 -3.62 -0.27 -13.51
C TRP A 230 -3.32 0.22 -14.94
N GLN A 231 -3.46 1.53 -15.18
CA GLN A 231 -3.21 2.16 -16.50
C GLN A 231 -1.72 2.17 -16.92
N LYS A 232 -0.80 1.76 -16.04
CA LYS A 232 0.66 1.75 -16.27
C LYS A 232 1.28 3.11 -16.56
N GLU A 233 0.55 4.19 -16.30
CA GLU A 233 1.03 5.56 -16.51
C GLU A 233 0.74 6.43 -15.29
N VAL A 234 1.76 7.10 -14.74
CA VAL A 234 1.60 8.21 -13.78
C VAL A 234 2.40 9.40 -14.29
N TRP A 235 1.82 10.58 -14.23
CA TRP A 235 2.49 11.82 -14.57
C TRP A 235 2.02 12.96 -13.66
N GLY A 236 2.88 13.95 -13.44
CA GLY A 236 2.54 15.11 -12.61
C GLY A 236 3.75 15.77 -11.96
N LEU A 237 3.78 17.10 -12.00
CA LEU A 237 4.87 17.90 -11.41
C LEU A 237 4.70 18.11 -9.90
N SER A 238 3.48 18.03 -9.36
CA SER A 238 3.20 18.24 -7.94
C SER A 238 3.41 16.99 -7.08
N ILE A 239 3.47 15.80 -7.71
CA ILE A 239 3.48 14.50 -7.02
C ILE A 239 4.83 14.30 -6.33
N LYS A 240 4.78 14.03 -5.02
CA LYS A 240 5.93 13.81 -4.13
C LYS A 240 6.03 12.37 -3.64
N ARG A 241 4.92 11.63 -3.60
CA ARG A 241 4.87 10.24 -3.11
C ARG A 241 4.02 9.38 -4.03
N ILE A 242 4.55 8.23 -4.43
CA ILE A 242 3.82 7.22 -5.20
C ILE A 242 3.93 5.89 -4.48
N SER A 243 2.83 5.15 -4.40
CA SER A 243 2.82 3.76 -3.99
C SER A 243 1.97 2.95 -4.96
N ILE A 244 2.57 1.94 -5.59
CA ILE A 244 1.95 1.10 -6.61
C ILE A 244 2.15 -0.36 -6.19
N PHE A 245 1.06 -1.09 -6.02
CA PHE A 245 1.04 -2.52 -5.71
C PHE A 245 0.17 -3.25 -6.73
N TYR A 246 0.80 -3.91 -7.70
CA TYR A 246 0.14 -4.50 -8.85
C TYR A 246 0.71 -5.90 -9.16
N TYR A 247 0.02 -6.95 -8.71
CA TYR A 247 0.40 -8.35 -8.96
C TYR A 247 -0.61 -9.10 -9.84
N PHE A 248 -1.37 -8.37 -10.66
CA PHE A 248 -2.30 -8.98 -11.59
C PHE A 248 -1.54 -9.74 -12.67
N HIS A 249 -1.91 -11.01 -12.87
CA HIS A 249 -1.18 -11.95 -13.70
C HIS A 249 -1.89 -12.13 -15.04
N ASP A 250 -1.85 -11.11 -15.91
CA ASP A 250 -2.32 -11.25 -17.29
C ASP A 250 -1.17 -11.68 -18.22
N ARG A 251 -1.40 -12.68 -19.08
CA ARG A 251 -0.36 -13.28 -19.94
C ARG A 251 0.02 -12.40 -21.13
N ASP A 252 -0.86 -11.48 -21.52
CA ASP A 252 -0.65 -10.63 -22.70
C ASP A 252 -0.14 -9.21 -22.34
N ASP A 253 -0.10 -8.87 -21.04
CA ASP A 253 0.17 -7.52 -20.56
C ASP A 253 1.66 -7.28 -20.23
N HIS A 254 2.53 -7.81 -21.09
CA HIS A 254 3.93 -7.38 -21.11
C HIS A 254 4.01 -6.03 -21.85
N SER A 255 3.64 -4.97 -21.17
CA SER A 255 3.55 -3.63 -21.74
C SER A 255 4.61 -2.72 -21.13
N ARG A 256 4.43 -1.42 -21.27
CA ARG A 256 5.39 -0.39 -20.86
C ARG A 256 4.83 0.34 -19.65
N VAL A 257 5.65 0.61 -18.65
CA VAL A 257 5.29 1.50 -17.55
C VAL A 257 5.90 2.89 -17.75
N ILE A 258 5.07 3.92 -17.57
CA ILE A 258 5.46 5.32 -17.69
C ILE A 258 5.28 6.02 -16.34
N ILE A 259 6.35 6.57 -15.78
CA ILE A 259 6.30 7.38 -14.56
C ILE A 259 7.05 8.68 -14.82
N LYS A 260 6.32 9.77 -15.06
CA LYS A 260 6.86 11.10 -15.36
C LYS A 260 6.55 12.08 -14.24
N THR A 261 7.30 11.97 -13.14
CA THR A 261 7.10 12.75 -11.92
C THR A 261 8.45 13.23 -11.39
N PRO A 262 9.02 14.30 -11.97
CA PRO A 262 10.40 14.73 -11.67
C PRO A 262 10.61 15.20 -10.22
N ASN A 263 9.55 15.64 -9.54
CA ASN A 263 9.58 16.09 -8.14
C ASN A 263 9.24 14.97 -7.14
N LEU A 264 9.17 13.72 -7.59
CA LEU A 264 8.90 12.57 -6.73
C LEU A 264 10.04 12.38 -5.72
N VAL A 265 9.70 12.26 -4.44
CA VAL A 265 10.67 12.08 -3.34
C VAL A 265 10.66 10.64 -2.83
N TYR A 266 9.51 9.97 -2.86
CA TYR A 266 9.31 8.61 -2.37
C TYR A 266 8.57 7.75 -3.40
N LEU A 267 9.12 6.57 -3.70
CA LEU A 267 8.53 5.55 -4.55
C LEU A 267 8.43 4.21 -3.80
N ASP A 268 7.24 3.63 -3.74
CA ASP A 268 7.01 2.24 -3.36
C ASP A 268 6.40 1.52 -4.56
N TYR A 269 7.16 0.64 -5.22
CA TYR A 269 6.75 0.01 -6.47
C TYR A 269 6.89 -1.50 -6.36
N SER A 270 5.73 -2.16 -6.38
CA SER A 270 5.59 -3.59 -6.18
C SER A 270 4.82 -4.18 -7.37
N SER A 271 5.49 -4.95 -8.22
CA SER A 271 4.87 -5.49 -9.43
C SER A 271 5.65 -6.64 -10.08
N TYR A 272 5.14 -7.20 -11.17
CA TYR A 272 5.96 -7.97 -12.10
C TYR A 272 6.82 -7.04 -12.95
N VAL A 273 8.00 -7.51 -13.35
CA VAL A 273 8.90 -6.73 -14.22
C VAL A 273 8.33 -6.59 -15.62
N GLU A 274 8.31 -5.37 -16.14
CA GLU A 274 7.69 -5.04 -17.43
C GLU A 274 8.68 -5.12 -18.59
N LYS A 275 8.17 -5.05 -19.83
CA LYS A 275 9.02 -5.06 -21.04
C LYS A 275 9.88 -3.80 -21.15
N ASP A 276 9.33 -2.66 -20.77
CA ASP A 276 10.02 -1.37 -20.85
C ASP A 276 9.53 -0.40 -19.78
N TYR A 277 10.43 0.51 -19.38
CA TYR A 277 10.13 1.58 -18.42
C TYR A 277 10.50 2.95 -19.01
N VAL A 278 9.59 3.92 -18.93
CA VAL A 278 9.86 5.34 -19.20
C VAL A 278 9.70 6.10 -17.91
N VAL A 279 10.83 6.44 -17.32
CA VAL A 279 10.87 6.93 -15.95
C VAL A 279 11.64 8.23 -15.87
N GLN A 280 11.03 9.24 -15.27
CA GLN A 280 11.64 10.54 -14.94
C GLN A 280 11.38 10.83 -13.46
N LEU A 281 12.42 10.63 -12.65
CA LEU A 281 12.37 10.60 -11.17
C LEU A 281 13.51 11.46 -10.58
N ASP A 282 13.66 12.68 -11.09
CA ASP A 282 14.87 13.51 -10.90
C ASP A 282 15.17 13.84 -9.43
N SER A 283 14.13 13.94 -8.58
CA SER A 283 14.22 14.31 -7.15
C SER A 283 14.11 13.13 -6.18
N LEU A 284 14.17 11.88 -6.67
CA LEU A 284 13.87 10.70 -5.86
C LEU A 284 14.91 10.48 -4.76
N VAL A 285 14.45 10.38 -3.51
CA VAL A 285 15.30 10.20 -2.32
C VAL A 285 15.21 8.77 -1.79
N GLU A 286 14.01 8.19 -1.79
CA GLU A 286 13.77 6.84 -1.28
C GLU A 286 12.98 6.01 -2.27
N ALA A 287 13.47 4.80 -2.55
CA ALA A 287 12.79 3.82 -3.37
C ALA A 287 12.65 2.49 -2.62
N ARG A 288 11.46 1.91 -2.69
CA ARG A 288 11.16 0.55 -2.25
C ARG A 288 10.66 -0.24 -3.45
N LEU A 289 11.34 -1.34 -3.76
CA LEU A 289 11.01 -2.18 -4.90
C LEU A 289 10.68 -3.59 -4.41
N ASP A 290 9.53 -4.10 -4.82
CA ASP A 290 9.21 -5.53 -4.81
C ASP A 290 8.84 -5.99 -6.21
N LEU A 291 9.86 -6.34 -6.98
CA LEU A 291 9.75 -6.73 -8.38
C LEU A 291 9.85 -8.23 -8.52
N ARG A 292 8.90 -8.84 -9.24
CA ARG A 292 8.85 -10.28 -9.46
C ARG A 292 9.10 -10.63 -10.91
N LEU A 293 9.84 -11.71 -11.13
CA LEU A 293 10.02 -12.30 -12.45
C LEU A 293 8.72 -12.94 -12.94
N TRP A 294 8.46 -12.85 -14.24
CA TRP A 294 7.44 -13.67 -14.88
C TRP A 294 7.88 -15.14 -14.87
N LYS A 295 6.99 -16.04 -14.44
CA LYS A 295 7.27 -17.49 -14.36
C LYS A 295 6.99 -18.24 -15.67
N TYR A 296 6.52 -17.55 -16.71
CA TYR A 296 6.05 -18.14 -17.96
C TYR A 296 6.65 -17.35 -19.13
N ASN A 297 7.14 -18.06 -20.16
CA ASN A 297 7.59 -17.57 -21.47
C ASN A 297 9.03 -17.04 -21.64
N ASP A 298 10.08 -17.69 -21.09
CA ASP A 298 11.52 -17.49 -21.41
C ASP A 298 12.06 -16.03 -21.50
N TYR A 299 11.26 -15.05 -21.12
CA TYR A 299 11.50 -13.63 -21.28
C TYR A 299 11.13 -12.94 -19.98
N TRP A 300 12.15 -12.46 -19.29
CA TRP A 300 12.03 -11.92 -17.95
C TRP A 300 11.74 -10.43 -17.89
N GLY A 301 11.51 -9.72 -19.00
CA GLY A 301 11.37 -8.26 -19.01
C GLY A 301 12.72 -7.50 -18.94
N ASP A 302 12.66 -6.17 -18.81
CA ASP A 302 13.86 -5.30 -18.77
C ASP A 302 13.68 -4.19 -17.72
N ALA A 303 14.33 -4.35 -16.58
CA ALA A 303 14.30 -3.38 -15.48
C ALA A 303 15.40 -2.30 -15.60
N THR A 304 16.23 -2.34 -16.64
CA THR A 304 17.44 -1.49 -16.75
C THR A 304 17.11 -0.01 -16.61
N LYS A 305 16.08 0.48 -17.32
CA LYS A 305 15.70 1.90 -17.28
C LYS A 305 15.14 2.32 -15.92
N LEU A 306 14.37 1.46 -15.25
CA LEU A 306 13.89 1.71 -13.88
C LEU A 306 15.07 1.82 -12.91
N ILE A 307 16.01 0.88 -12.97
CA ILE A 307 17.19 0.85 -12.10
C ILE A 307 18.08 2.08 -12.34
N VAL A 308 18.26 2.49 -13.60
CA VAL A 308 18.98 3.73 -13.95
C VAL A 308 18.29 4.96 -13.39
N ALA A 309 16.96 5.04 -13.41
CA ALA A 309 16.23 6.20 -12.89
C ALA A 309 16.32 6.35 -11.36
N ILE A 310 16.46 5.24 -10.63
CA ILE A 310 16.62 5.28 -9.17
C ILE A 310 18.09 5.41 -8.71
N ARG A 311 19.06 5.60 -9.62
CA ARG A 311 20.49 5.64 -9.26
C ARG A 311 20.89 6.71 -8.24
N ASN A 312 20.10 7.78 -8.12
CA ASN A 312 20.38 8.93 -7.27
C ASN A 312 19.77 8.85 -5.87
N VAL A 313 19.06 7.76 -5.53
CA VAL A 313 18.40 7.60 -4.23
C VAL A 313 19.41 7.54 -3.08
N VAL A 314 18.97 8.03 -1.92
CA VAL A 314 19.71 7.96 -0.65
C VAL A 314 19.40 6.66 0.08
N THR A 315 18.16 6.18 -0.03
CA THR A 315 17.70 4.94 0.59
C THR A 315 17.05 4.03 -0.45
N LEU A 316 17.51 2.78 -0.52
CA LEU A 316 16.96 1.74 -1.39
C LEU A 316 16.53 0.53 -0.55
N HIS A 317 15.28 0.10 -0.74
CA HIS A 317 14.73 -1.12 -0.17
C HIS A 317 14.38 -2.10 -1.29
N LEU A 318 14.85 -3.34 -1.20
CA LEU A 318 14.61 -4.40 -2.19
C LEU A 318 13.94 -5.62 -1.52
N SER A 319 12.93 -6.20 -2.14
CA SER A 319 12.46 -7.54 -1.77
C SER A 319 13.47 -8.61 -2.18
N ALA A 320 13.26 -9.85 -1.71
CA ALA A 320 14.06 -10.99 -2.15
C ALA A 320 13.87 -11.27 -3.65
N ASP A 321 12.66 -11.07 -4.19
CA ASP A 321 12.38 -11.20 -5.62
C ASP A 321 13.08 -10.09 -6.42
N SER A 322 13.12 -8.86 -5.91
CA SER A 322 13.84 -7.76 -6.55
C SER A 322 15.33 -8.03 -6.75
N LEU A 323 15.97 -8.80 -5.86
CA LEU A 323 17.37 -9.19 -6.04
C LEU A 323 17.56 -10.05 -7.30
N GLU A 324 16.63 -10.97 -7.57
CA GLU A 324 16.67 -11.78 -8.80
C GLU A 324 16.39 -10.91 -10.03
N VAL A 325 15.41 -9.99 -9.96
CA VAL A 325 15.14 -9.06 -11.06
C VAL A 325 16.35 -8.18 -11.38
N PHE A 326 17.06 -7.70 -10.36
CA PHE A 326 18.30 -6.94 -10.54
C PHE A 326 19.40 -7.79 -11.19
N TYR A 327 19.44 -9.09 -10.95
CA TYR A 327 20.41 -9.98 -11.59
C TYR A 327 20.05 -10.28 -13.05
N PHE A 328 18.80 -10.68 -13.29
CA PHE A 328 18.37 -11.25 -14.57
C PHE A 328 17.86 -10.20 -15.56
N CYS A 329 17.31 -9.08 -15.09
CA CYS A 329 16.63 -8.08 -15.93
C CYS A 329 17.36 -6.73 -15.97
N CYS A 330 18.54 -6.61 -15.35
CA CYS A 330 19.38 -5.42 -15.41
C CYS A 330 20.61 -5.68 -16.28
N LYS A 331 20.61 -5.16 -17.52
CA LYS A 331 21.73 -5.35 -18.45
C LYS A 331 22.97 -4.55 -18.06
N SER A 332 22.78 -3.41 -17.39
CA SER A 332 23.86 -2.52 -16.99
C SER A 332 23.52 -1.84 -15.67
N MET A 333 24.20 -2.26 -14.60
CA MET A 333 24.01 -1.72 -13.25
C MET A 333 24.63 -0.32 -13.14
N PRO A 334 23.84 0.72 -12.77
CA PRO A 334 24.37 2.07 -12.58
C PRO A 334 25.19 2.16 -11.30
N GLU A 335 25.92 3.27 -11.15
CA GLU A 335 26.55 3.63 -9.88
C GLU A 335 25.58 4.39 -8.98
N PHE A 336 25.44 3.90 -7.75
CA PHE A 336 24.60 4.46 -6.71
C PHE A 336 25.43 5.37 -5.80
N ASN A 337 25.93 6.47 -6.38
CA ASN A 337 26.84 7.38 -5.68
C ASN A 337 26.21 8.09 -4.47
N ASN A 338 24.88 8.22 -4.44
CA ASN A 338 24.18 8.87 -3.33
C ASN A 338 23.63 7.88 -2.30
N LEU A 339 23.73 6.57 -2.55
CA LEU A 339 23.10 5.57 -1.71
C LEU A 339 23.84 5.42 -0.39
N VAL A 340 23.19 5.81 0.70
CA VAL A 340 23.70 5.74 2.07
C VAL A 340 23.14 4.53 2.80
N LYS A 341 21.90 4.12 2.48
CA LYS A 341 21.21 3.01 3.13
C LYS A 341 20.63 2.03 2.11
N LEU A 342 21.12 0.79 2.15
CA LEU A 342 20.58 -0.34 1.41
C LEU A 342 19.89 -1.29 2.38
N SER A 343 18.66 -1.66 2.06
CA SER A 343 17.89 -2.65 2.78
C SER A 343 17.42 -3.73 1.82
N PHE A 344 17.54 -5.00 2.18
CA PHE A 344 16.93 -6.07 1.40
C PHE A 344 16.38 -7.21 2.23
N GLU A 345 15.40 -7.91 1.67
CA GLU A 345 14.87 -9.17 2.21
C GLU A 345 15.56 -10.36 1.57
N SER A 346 15.73 -11.44 2.34
CA SER A 346 16.32 -12.69 1.86
C SER A 346 15.34 -13.83 2.00
N HIS A 347 15.36 -14.75 1.05
CA HIS A 347 14.46 -15.89 1.03
C HIS A 347 15.19 -17.14 0.54
N LYS A 348 14.90 -18.29 1.15
CA LYS A 348 15.55 -19.58 0.83
C LYS A 348 15.41 -20.02 -0.64
N GLU A 349 14.45 -19.45 -1.37
CA GLU A 349 14.18 -19.73 -2.78
C GLU A 349 14.67 -18.64 -3.75
N ARG A 350 15.27 -17.57 -3.25
CA ARG A 350 15.79 -16.45 -4.05
C ARG A 350 17.29 -16.33 -3.85
N SER A 351 18.03 -16.11 -4.94
CA SER A 351 19.50 -16.05 -4.89
C SER A 351 20.01 -14.66 -4.49
N TRP A 352 21.30 -14.60 -4.12
CA TRP A 352 22.02 -13.36 -3.82
C TRP A 352 23.01 -12.95 -4.92
N GLN A 353 22.84 -13.48 -6.14
CA GLN A 353 23.82 -13.32 -7.24
C GLN A 353 24.15 -11.85 -7.57
N VAL A 354 23.20 -10.93 -7.41
CA VAL A 354 23.45 -9.50 -7.68
C VAL A 354 24.16 -8.74 -6.57
N LEU A 355 24.18 -9.27 -5.34
CA LEU A 355 24.66 -8.51 -4.18
C LEU A 355 26.12 -8.04 -4.31
N PRO A 356 27.09 -8.86 -4.77
CA PRO A 356 28.45 -8.39 -4.99
C PRO A 356 28.52 -7.17 -5.92
N LEU A 357 27.78 -7.20 -7.03
CA LEU A 357 27.74 -6.12 -8.01
C LEU A 357 27.09 -4.86 -7.42
N LEU A 358 25.94 -5.01 -6.74
CA LEU A 358 25.21 -3.91 -6.13
C LEU A 358 26.04 -3.21 -5.04
N LEU A 359 26.71 -3.99 -4.18
CA LEU A 359 27.59 -3.46 -3.13
C LEU A 359 28.80 -2.73 -3.73
N ASN A 360 29.44 -3.30 -4.75
CA ASN A 360 30.55 -2.64 -5.44
C ASN A 360 30.13 -1.35 -6.15
N LYS A 361 28.88 -1.27 -6.62
CA LYS A 361 28.29 -0.08 -7.25
C LYS A 361 27.72 0.94 -6.26
N SER A 362 27.93 0.75 -4.96
CA SER A 362 27.41 1.61 -3.89
C SER A 362 28.55 2.14 -2.99
N PRO A 363 29.43 3.02 -3.51
CA PRO A 363 30.67 3.40 -2.82
C PRO A 363 30.48 4.17 -1.50
N ASN A 364 29.34 4.84 -1.34
CA ASN A 364 29.02 5.66 -0.16
C ASN A 364 28.05 4.98 0.81
N LEU A 365 27.84 3.67 0.67
CA LEU A 365 26.93 2.91 1.52
C LEU A 365 27.44 2.84 2.96
N GLU A 366 26.66 3.37 3.90
CA GLU A 366 26.99 3.39 5.33
C GLU A 366 26.13 2.42 6.15
N THR A 367 24.88 2.21 5.77
CA THR A 367 23.95 1.32 6.49
C THR A 367 23.46 0.20 5.61
N LEU A 368 23.71 -1.05 6.04
CA LEU A 368 23.18 -2.25 5.41
C LEU A 368 22.13 -2.88 6.32
N VAL A 369 20.91 -3.06 5.81
CA VAL A 369 19.81 -3.72 6.52
C VAL A 369 19.44 -5.00 5.79
N ILE A 370 19.45 -6.13 6.49
CA ILE A 370 19.14 -7.43 5.92
C ILE A 370 18.05 -8.09 6.75
N LYS A 371 16.95 -8.50 6.10
CA LYS A 371 15.89 -9.29 6.72
C LYS A 371 16.03 -10.75 6.29
N GLY A 372 16.44 -11.60 7.22
CA GLY A 372 16.84 -12.99 7.00
C GLY A 372 18.24 -13.10 6.39
N LEU A 373 19.00 -14.14 6.77
CA LEU A 373 20.36 -14.40 6.23
C LEU A 373 20.44 -15.64 5.33
N VAL A 374 19.31 -16.29 5.07
CA VAL A 374 19.23 -17.50 4.25
C VAL A 374 18.77 -17.15 2.83
N HIS A 375 19.48 -17.65 1.84
CA HIS A 375 19.18 -17.51 0.42
C HIS A 375 19.36 -18.84 -0.33
N LYS A 376 18.87 -18.89 -1.58
CA LYS A 376 19.07 -20.02 -2.50
C LYS A 376 20.53 -20.08 -2.92
N ILE A 377 21.18 -21.22 -2.66
CA ILE A 377 22.57 -21.45 -3.05
C ILE A 377 22.62 -21.69 -4.56
N THR A 378 23.46 -20.91 -5.23
CA THR A 378 23.84 -21.10 -6.64
C THR A 378 25.36 -21.08 -6.76
N ASP A 379 25.89 -21.61 -7.85
CA ASP A 379 27.30 -21.52 -8.25
C ASP A 379 27.78 -20.08 -8.54
N GLU A 380 26.83 -19.16 -8.74
CA GLU A 380 27.06 -17.76 -9.09
C GLU A 380 26.80 -16.76 -7.95
N CYS A 381 26.57 -17.19 -6.70
CA CYS A 381 26.27 -16.26 -5.59
C CYS A 381 27.38 -15.23 -5.29
N GLY A 382 28.59 -15.43 -5.83
CA GLY A 382 29.73 -14.54 -5.66
C GLY A 382 30.26 -14.51 -4.23
N ASP A 383 30.91 -13.40 -3.86
CA ASP A 383 31.74 -13.26 -2.65
C ASP A 383 31.04 -12.54 -1.48
N ALA A 384 29.79 -12.08 -1.68
CA ALA A 384 28.96 -11.51 -0.62
C ALA A 384 28.45 -12.60 0.36
N CYS A 385 28.57 -13.87 0.00
CA CYS A 385 28.12 -15.00 0.82
C CYS A 385 29.14 -16.14 0.92
N VAL A 386 28.91 -17.02 1.89
CA VAL A 386 29.80 -18.18 2.18
C VAL A 386 29.59 -19.40 1.27
N CYS A 387 28.68 -19.32 0.29
CA CYS A 387 28.22 -20.47 -0.48
C CYS A 387 29.27 -21.04 -1.44
N VAL A 388 30.20 -20.21 -1.93
CA VAL A 388 31.22 -20.62 -2.91
C VAL A 388 32.56 -20.81 -2.19
N HIS A 389 33.02 -22.05 -2.04
CA HIS A 389 34.22 -22.41 -1.29
C HIS A 389 35.56 -22.35 -2.09
N GLU A 390 35.55 -22.05 -3.39
CA GLU A 390 36.72 -22.39 -4.24
C GLU A 390 37.33 -21.30 -5.15
N LYS A 391 36.99 -20.01 -5.04
CA LYS A 391 37.78 -18.96 -5.72
C LYS A 391 38.82 -18.35 -4.79
N LYS A 392 39.98 -19.01 -4.72
CA LYS A 392 41.24 -18.45 -4.22
C LYS A 392 41.62 -17.24 -5.09
N ASN A 393 41.88 -16.09 -4.45
CA ASN A 393 42.28 -14.80 -5.03
C ASN A 393 41.16 -14.15 -5.87
N THR A 394 40.68 -12.92 -5.64
CA THR A 394 41.31 -11.70 -5.13
C THR A 394 40.15 -10.71 -4.90
N SER A 395 40.12 -9.99 -3.77
CA SER A 395 39.11 -8.99 -3.34
C SER A 395 37.65 -9.47 -3.17
N CYS A 396 37.22 -9.67 -1.92
CA CYS A 396 35.81 -9.76 -1.53
C CYS A 396 35.16 -8.36 -1.58
N CYS A 397 33.98 -8.21 -2.20
CA CYS A 397 33.22 -6.95 -2.28
C CYS A 397 32.97 -6.29 -0.92
N LEU A 398 32.89 -7.07 0.15
CA LEU A 398 32.68 -6.58 1.51
C LEU A 398 33.91 -5.82 2.06
N LEU A 399 35.12 -6.12 1.57
CA LEU A 399 36.35 -5.46 2.04
C LEU A 399 36.44 -4.00 1.59
N SER A 400 35.82 -3.64 0.46
CA SER A 400 35.74 -2.27 -0.07
C SER A 400 34.50 -1.51 0.41
N CYS A 401 33.50 -2.20 0.97
CA CYS A 401 32.28 -1.60 1.49
C CYS A 401 32.56 -0.71 2.71
N ARG A 402 32.03 0.52 2.70
CA ARG A 402 32.15 1.51 3.79
C ARG A 402 31.05 1.41 4.84
N VAL A 403 30.40 0.25 4.94
CA VAL A 403 29.28 0.01 5.86
C VAL A 403 29.76 0.16 7.31
N LYS A 404 29.15 1.10 8.03
CA LYS A 404 29.36 1.36 9.45
C LYS A 404 28.31 0.67 10.31
N VAL A 405 27.09 0.55 9.80
CA VAL A 405 25.95 -0.03 10.53
C VAL A 405 25.38 -1.21 9.77
N LEU A 406 25.46 -2.40 10.36
CA LEU A 406 24.79 -3.60 9.87
C LEU A 406 23.57 -3.89 10.74
N LYS A 407 22.38 -4.00 10.16
CA LYS A 407 21.16 -4.40 10.88
C LYS A 407 20.64 -5.71 10.31
N ILE A 408 20.52 -6.72 11.16
CA ILE A 408 19.99 -8.03 10.80
C ILE A 408 18.64 -8.23 11.51
N TYR A 409 17.60 -8.50 10.74
CA TYR A 409 16.26 -8.80 11.24
C TYR A 409 15.90 -10.25 10.95
N GLY A 410 15.19 -10.91 11.87
CA GLY A 410 14.72 -12.29 11.69
C GLY A 410 15.86 -13.30 11.78
N TYR A 411 16.83 -13.07 12.68
CA TYR A 411 17.94 -13.99 12.89
C TYR A 411 17.48 -15.23 13.67
N GLY A 412 17.57 -16.41 13.06
CA GLY A 412 17.17 -17.68 13.69
C GLY A 412 18.29 -18.43 14.41
N GLY A 413 19.56 -18.07 14.17
CA GLY A 413 20.72 -18.72 14.79
C GLY A 413 21.12 -20.06 14.18
N SER A 414 20.60 -20.41 13.00
CA SER A 414 21.01 -21.63 12.31
C SER A 414 22.50 -21.61 11.92
N CYS A 415 23.11 -22.79 11.75
CA CYS A 415 24.53 -22.89 11.34
C CYS A 415 24.85 -22.09 10.06
N ARG A 416 23.89 -21.99 9.12
CA ARG A 416 24.06 -21.19 7.89
C ARG A 416 24.10 -19.70 8.19
N GLU A 417 23.20 -19.21 9.03
CA GLU A 417 23.15 -17.81 9.41
C GLU A 417 24.36 -17.39 10.25
N VAL A 418 24.83 -18.25 11.17
CA VAL A 418 26.07 -18.03 11.93
C VAL A 418 27.27 -17.91 11.00
N LYS A 419 27.40 -18.80 10.01
CA LYS A 419 28.49 -18.73 9.01
C LYS A 419 28.42 -17.44 8.18
N GLN A 420 27.23 -17.07 7.70
CA GLN A 420 27.05 -15.86 6.91
C GLN A 420 27.31 -14.59 7.73
N MET A 421 26.86 -14.57 8.98
CA MET A 421 27.13 -13.46 9.90
C MET A 421 28.62 -13.32 10.18
N ARG A 422 29.31 -14.43 10.45
CA ARG A 422 30.78 -14.45 10.60
C ARG A 422 31.45 -13.84 9.37
N HIS A 423 31.03 -14.24 8.17
CA HIS A 423 31.58 -13.69 6.92
C HIS A 423 31.42 -12.18 6.81
N PHE A 424 30.26 -11.62 7.18
CA PHE A 424 30.07 -10.17 7.22
C PHE A 424 30.98 -9.49 8.26
N MET A 425 31.07 -10.06 9.46
CA MET A 425 31.87 -9.49 10.55
C MET A 425 33.37 -9.52 10.26
N GLU A 426 33.87 -10.56 9.60
CA GLU A 426 35.28 -10.72 9.24
C GLU A 426 35.71 -9.87 8.03
N ASN A 427 34.77 -9.47 7.15
CA ASN A 427 35.11 -8.76 5.92
C ASN A 427 34.69 -7.28 5.88
N LEU A 428 33.67 -6.85 6.63
CA LEU A 428 33.25 -5.44 6.67
C LEU A 428 34.13 -4.64 7.66
N LYS A 429 35.25 -4.10 7.15
CA LYS A 429 36.30 -3.45 7.94
C LYS A 429 35.90 -2.16 8.65
N PHE A 430 34.86 -1.49 8.17
CA PHE A 430 34.41 -0.19 8.69
C PHE A 430 33.24 -0.30 9.68
N LEU A 431 32.84 -1.52 10.07
CA LEU A 431 31.74 -1.72 10.99
C LEU A 431 32.01 -1.05 12.35
N GLU A 432 31.02 -0.28 12.79
CA GLU A 432 30.98 0.35 14.11
C GLU A 432 29.87 -0.27 14.96
N VAL A 433 28.71 -0.59 14.35
CA VAL A 433 27.55 -1.14 15.06
C VAL A 433 26.91 -2.27 14.27
N VAL A 434 26.69 -3.41 14.92
CA VAL A 434 25.84 -4.50 14.43
C VAL A 434 24.59 -4.56 15.30
N LYS A 435 23.41 -4.42 14.70
CA LYS A 435 22.12 -4.56 15.39
C LYS A 435 21.44 -5.84 14.96
N VAL A 436 21.07 -6.71 15.89
CA VAL A 436 20.45 -8.01 15.60
C VAL A 436 19.10 -8.10 16.28
N LYS A 437 18.04 -8.27 15.49
CA LYS A 437 16.71 -8.66 15.99
C LYS A 437 16.51 -10.15 15.77
N VAL A 438 16.46 -10.90 16.87
CA VAL A 438 16.26 -12.35 16.86
C VAL A 438 14.80 -12.67 16.57
N GLN A 439 14.56 -13.71 15.76
CA GLN A 439 13.22 -14.27 15.59
C GLN A 439 12.89 -15.13 16.81
N VAL A 440 11.86 -14.74 17.57
CA VAL A 440 11.39 -15.51 18.73
C VAL A 440 10.21 -16.35 18.28
N ASP A 441 10.44 -17.63 18.02
CA ASP A 441 9.36 -18.60 18.07
C ASP A 441 9.07 -18.93 19.54
N GLU A 442 7.79 -19.06 19.93
CA GLU A 442 7.32 -19.20 21.32
C GLU A 442 7.87 -20.43 22.07
N GLN A 443 8.73 -21.24 21.45
CA GLN A 443 9.20 -22.53 21.98
C GLN A 443 10.71 -22.64 22.28
N ASP A 444 11.55 -21.63 22.01
CA ASP A 444 13.01 -21.84 22.07
C ASP A 444 13.77 -21.24 23.28
N LYS A 445 14.36 -22.14 24.08
CA LYS A 445 15.38 -21.87 25.12
C LYS A 445 16.77 -21.51 24.55
N LEU A 446 16.92 -21.42 23.23
CA LEU A 446 18.21 -21.25 22.53
C LEU A 446 18.69 -19.79 22.42
N LEU A 447 17.81 -18.81 22.67
CA LEU A 447 18.11 -17.37 22.63
C LEU A 447 19.40 -16.94 23.36
N PRO A 448 19.65 -17.35 24.62
CA PRO A 448 20.86 -16.94 25.34
C PRO A 448 22.13 -17.48 24.69
N ILE A 449 22.09 -18.71 24.17
CA ILE A 449 23.24 -19.38 23.56
C ILE A 449 23.57 -18.72 22.22
N THR A 450 22.57 -18.44 21.40
CA THR A 450 22.72 -17.74 20.13
C THR A 450 23.30 -16.33 20.32
N ASN A 451 22.87 -15.62 21.37
CA ASN A 451 23.38 -14.28 21.69
C ASN A 451 24.84 -14.31 22.17
N GLU A 452 25.22 -15.28 22.99
CA GLU A 452 26.61 -15.45 23.44
C GLU A 452 27.53 -15.89 22.31
N LEU A 453 27.12 -16.83 21.44
CA LEU A 453 27.91 -17.24 20.28
C LEU A 453 28.18 -16.08 19.31
N MET A 454 27.21 -15.17 19.17
CA MET A 454 27.34 -13.96 18.36
C MET A 454 28.39 -12.98 18.90
N LYS A 455 28.53 -12.85 20.23
CA LYS A 455 29.58 -12.03 20.85
C LYS A 455 30.98 -12.59 20.64
N LEU A 456 31.09 -13.89 20.37
CA LEU A 456 32.36 -14.60 20.13
C LEU A 456 32.81 -14.54 18.66
N LEU A 457 32.02 -13.95 17.77
CA LEU A 457 32.40 -13.84 16.36
C LEU A 457 33.53 -12.80 16.20
N PRO A 458 34.61 -13.15 15.48
CA PRO A 458 35.70 -12.22 15.23
C PRO A 458 35.19 -11.06 14.36
N THR A 459 35.53 -9.83 14.77
CA THR A 459 35.24 -8.61 14.02
C THR A 459 36.48 -8.11 13.30
N ALA A 460 36.32 -7.69 12.04
CA ALA A 460 37.37 -6.99 11.30
C ALA A 460 37.70 -5.62 11.92
N SER A 461 36.70 -4.98 12.53
CA SER A 461 36.82 -3.71 13.23
C SER A 461 36.88 -3.93 14.73
N SER A 462 37.95 -3.47 15.37
CA SER A 462 38.11 -3.49 16.84
C SER A 462 37.14 -2.54 17.57
N LYS A 463 36.50 -1.62 16.83
CA LYS A 463 35.52 -0.66 17.37
C LYS A 463 34.06 -1.16 17.26
N CYS A 464 33.85 -2.31 16.63
CA CYS A 464 32.52 -2.82 16.36
C CYS A 464 31.79 -3.26 17.63
N ASN A 465 30.61 -2.69 17.89
CA ASN A 465 29.74 -3.06 19.00
C ASN A 465 28.51 -3.84 18.48
N ILE A 466 28.16 -4.94 19.15
CA ILE A 466 27.00 -5.77 18.82
C ILE A 466 25.86 -5.45 19.80
N GLN A 467 24.70 -5.09 19.26
CA GLN A 467 23.49 -4.72 20.00
C GLN A 467 22.33 -5.63 19.60
N PHE A 468 21.65 -6.22 20.57
CA PHE A 468 20.41 -6.95 20.34
C PHE A 468 19.24 -5.98 20.53
N ILE A 469 18.31 -5.94 19.57
CA ILE A 469 17.24 -4.93 19.48
C ILE A 469 15.83 -5.52 19.35
#